data_AF-A0AAE4IUB5-F1
#
_entry.id   AF-A0AAE4IUB5-F1
#
_cell.length_a   1.000
_cell.length_b   1.000
_cell.length_c   1.000
_cell.angle_alpha   90.00
_cell.angle_beta   90.00
_cell.angle_gamma   90.00
#
_symmetry.space_group_name_H-M   'P 1'
#
loop_
_entity.id
_entity.type
_entity.pdbx_description
1 polymer ?
#
loop_
_entity_poly.entity_id
_entity_poly.type
_entity_poly.pdbx_seq_one_letter_code
_entity_poly.pdbx_strand_id
1 'polypeptide(L)'
;MNKKYKLLTIFLFVFFLGILVTISSLTKSGNVNCSGTLQMNSPGDQEYLFNGTISVVIRPGTESIISIFGTSVSARQPSPINTHLVNRDITFTVLSRNKSDFYLSDMKTTAHPGDSMTETEASGLLFDMFDLENNRLTVRRYLNAFVFGDVPLPLFICVKKR
;
A
#
# COMPACT_ATOMS: atom_id res chain seq x y z
N MET A 1 35.31 -39.20 16.20
CA MET A 1 34.08 -38.98 15.40
C MET A 1 34.23 -39.69 14.06
N ASN A 2 33.36 -40.67 13.76
CA ASN A 2 33.46 -41.52 12.56
C ASN A 2 33.30 -40.68 11.28
N LYS A 3 34.06 -40.95 10.21
CA LYS A 3 34.05 -40.17 8.94
C LYS A 3 32.63 -40.00 8.37
N LYS A 4 31.78 -41.02 8.53
CA LYS A 4 30.36 -41.02 8.14
C LYS A 4 29.52 -39.97 8.88
N TYR A 5 29.74 -39.78 10.18
CA TYR A 5 29.02 -38.78 10.98
C TYR A 5 29.47 -37.34 10.66
N LYS A 6 30.74 -37.15 10.25
CA LYS A 6 31.25 -35.85 9.76
C LYS A 6 30.56 -35.42 8.46
N LEU A 7 30.36 -36.35 7.53
CA LEU A 7 29.71 -36.05 6.26
C LEU A 7 28.22 -35.71 6.46
N LEU A 8 27.54 -36.47 7.32
CA LEU A 8 26.12 -36.25 7.66
C LEU A 8 25.89 -34.88 8.31
N THR A 9 26.76 -34.47 9.23
CA THR A 9 26.65 -33.17 9.92
C THR A 9 26.88 -32.00 8.97
N ILE A 10 27.83 -32.10 8.05
CA ILE A 10 28.05 -31.07 7.01
C ILE A 10 26.80 -30.95 6.11
N PHE A 11 26.24 -32.08 5.67
CA PHE A 11 25.05 -32.08 4.82
C PHE A 11 23.85 -31.45 5.52
N LEU A 12 23.58 -31.81 6.79
CA LEU A 12 22.53 -31.20 7.60
C LEU A 12 22.73 -29.70 7.78
N PHE A 13 23.96 -29.25 8.04
CA PHE A 13 24.26 -27.84 8.24
C PHE A 13 24.01 -27.01 6.97
N VAL A 14 24.45 -27.51 5.81
CA VAL A 14 24.19 -26.87 4.50
C VAL A 14 22.70 -26.85 4.18
N PHE A 15 21.98 -27.94 4.46
CA PHE A 15 20.54 -28.02 4.26
C PHE A 15 19.78 -27.01 5.12
N PHE A 16 20.13 -26.90 6.42
CA PHE A 16 19.54 -25.91 7.33
C PHE A 16 19.86 -24.48 6.91
N LEU A 17 21.09 -24.21 6.46
CA LEU A 17 21.46 -22.90 5.90
C LEU A 17 20.64 -22.57 4.66
N GLY A 18 20.43 -23.54 3.76
CA GLY A 18 19.58 -23.38 2.58
C GLY A 18 18.15 -22.99 2.96
N ILE A 19 17.55 -23.70 3.93
CA ILE A 19 16.21 -23.40 4.46
C ILE A 19 16.16 -21.98 5.04
N LEU A 20 17.16 -21.60 5.85
CA LEU A 20 17.23 -20.27 6.47
C LEU A 20 17.29 -19.15 5.41
N VAL A 21 18.10 -19.34 4.37
CA VAL A 21 18.23 -18.40 3.26
C VAL A 21 16.90 -18.26 2.52
N THR A 22 16.22 -19.36 2.22
CA THR A 22 14.89 -19.32 1.57
C THR A 22 13.85 -18.60 2.42
N ILE A 23 13.79 -18.87 3.74
CA ILE A 23 12.89 -18.18 4.66
C ILE A 23 13.20 -16.68 4.72
N SER A 24 14.49 -16.30 4.75
CA SER A 24 14.89 -14.88 4.71
C SER A 24 14.54 -14.20 3.38
N SER A 25 14.56 -14.93 2.27
CA SER A 25 14.20 -14.39 0.95
C SER A 25 12.69 -14.16 0.82
N LEU A 26 11.87 -15.06 1.41
CA LEU A 26 10.42 -14.92 1.53
C LEU A 26 10.04 -13.70 2.38
N THR A 27 10.82 -13.38 3.42
CA THR A 27 10.59 -12.18 4.23
C THR A 27 11.13 -10.89 3.57
N LYS A 28 12.18 -10.96 2.75
CA LYS A 28 12.77 -9.81 2.03
C LYS A 28 11.92 -9.21 0.92
N SER A 29 10.90 -9.93 0.42
CA SER A 29 10.04 -9.46 -0.66
C SER A 29 8.84 -8.64 -0.15
N GLY A 30 9.08 -7.65 0.71
CA GLY A 30 8.07 -6.76 1.30
C GLY A 30 7.88 -5.43 0.58
N ASN A 31 8.67 -5.14 -0.46
CA ASN A 31 8.58 -3.87 -1.15
C ASN A 31 7.35 -3.82 -2.06
N VAL A 32 6.58 -2.74 -1.93
CA VAL A 32 5.50 -2.38 -2.85
C VAL A 32 5.96 -1.16 -3.62
N ASN A 33 5.82 -1.19 -4.94
CA ASN A 33 6.05 -0.04 -5.81
C ASN A 33 5.11 -0.16 -6.99
N CYS A 34 4.03 0.61 -6.96
CA CYS A 34 2.96 0.49 -7.92
C CYS A 34 2.22 1.80 -8.14
N SER A 35 1.42 1.84 -9.21
CA SER A 35 0.46 2.90 -9.45
C SER A 35 -0.82 2.35 -10.06
N GLY A 36 -1.94 2.98 -9.76
CA GLY A 36 -3.24 2.65 -10.31
C GLY A 36 -4.09 3.90 -10.43
N THR A 37 -5.10 3.84 -11.28
CA THR A 37 -6.14 4.85 -11.37
C THR A 37 -7.35 4.40 -10.55
N LEU A 38 -8.02 5.34 -9.90
CA LEU A 38 -9.18 5.05 -9.08
C LEU A 38 -10.30 6.02 -9.39
N GLN A 39 -11.50 5.46 -9.50
CA GLN A 39 -12.73 6.20 -9.62
C GLN A 39 -13.71 5.69 -8.56
N MET A 40 -14.11 6.55 -7.63
CA MET A 40 -15.02 6.20 -6.53
C MET A 40 -15.86 7.40 -6.13
N ASN A 41 -16.96 7.17 -5.41
CA ASN A 41 -17.69 8.28 -4.79
C ASN A 41 -16.79 8.99 -3.78
N SER A 42 -16.95 10.31 -3.64
CA SER A 42 -16.20 11.08 -2.67
C SER A 42 -16.61 10.65 -1.25
N PRO A 43 -15.64 10.39 -0.36
CA PRO A 43 -15.88 9.94 1.01
C PRO A 43 -16.74 10.89 1.85
N GLY A 44 -16.55 12.20 1.66
CA GLY A 44 -17.24 13.24 2.43
C GLY A 44 -18.64 13.58 1.89
N ASP A 45 -18.92 13.25 0.63
CA ASP A 45 -20.18 13.54 -0.03
C ASP A 45 -20.42 12.56 -1.18
N GLN A 46 -21.41 11.67 -1.02
CA GLN A 46 -21.79 10.67 -2.01
C GLN A 46 -22.25 11.28 -3.34
N GLU A 47 -22.51 12.58 -3.38
CA GLU A 47 -22.84 13.33 -4.59
C GLU A 47 -21.61 13.79 -5.38
N TYR A 48 -20.39 13.49 -4.91
CA TYR A 48 -19.14 13.76 -5.61
C TYR A 48 -18.46 12.46 -6.00
N LEU A 49 -17.59 12.54 -7.00
CA LEU A 49 -16.82 11.44 -7.55
C LEU A 49 -15.35 11.83 -7.59
N PHE A 50 -14.53 11.07 -6.88
CA PHE A 50 -13.08 11.15 -6.99
C PHE A 50 -12.62 10.40 -8.25
N ASN A 51 -11.74 11.05 -9.02
CA ASN A 51 -11.03 10.44 -10.13
C ASN A 51 -9.56 10.85 -10.06
N GLY A 52 -8.66 9.87 -9.93
CA GLY A 52 -7.25 10.17 -9.77
C GLY A 52 -6.32 8.98 -10.00
N THR A 53 -5.04 9.28 -9.91
CA THR A 53 -3.94 8.32 -9.86
C THR A 53 -3.40 8.23 -8.45
N ILE A 54 -3.16 7.00 -8.01
CA ILE A 54 -2.54 6.70 -6.73
C ILE A 54 -1.26 5.95 -7.00
N SER A 55 -0.19 6.39 -6.34
CA SER A 55 1.12 5.77 -6.40
C SER A 55 1.50 5.32 -4.99
N VAL A 56 1.87 4.05 -4.83
CA VAL A 56 2.22 3.48 -3.53
C VAL A 56 3.64 2.95 -3.55
N VAL A 57 4.45 3.39 -2.59
CA VAL A 57 5.81 2.93 -2.35
C VAL A 57 5.94 2.52 -0.89
N ILE A 58 5.98 1.21 -0.62
CA ILE A 58 6.21 0.64 0.71
C ILE A 58 7.59 0.04 0.75
N ARG A 59 8.41 0.50 1.69
CA ARG A 59 9.80 0.06 1.91
C ARG A 59 10.00 -0.20 3.40
N PRO A 60 10.01 -1.47 3.85
CA PRO A 60 10.28 -1.79 5.23
C PRO A 60 11.63 -1.24 5.69
N GLY A 61 11.66 -0.58 6.86
CA GLY A 61 12.87 0.01 7.43
C GLY A 61 13.21 1.44 6.96
N THR A 62 12.44 2.01 6.04
CA THR A 62 12.54 3.44 5.66
C THR A 62 11.15 4.07 5.59
N GLU A 63 11.10 5.39 5.42
CA GLU A 63 9.84 6.08 5.14
C GLU A 63 9.22 5.53 3.84
N SER A 64 7.92 5.26 3.93
CA SER A 64 7.04 4.80 2.86
C SER A 64 6.07 5.93 2.53
N ILE A 65 5.57 5.94 1.29
CA ILE A 65 4.74 7.02 0.77
C ILE A 65 3.59 6.50 -0.08
N ILE A 66 2.41 7.07 0.13
CA ILE A 66 1.27 6.99 -0.78
C ILE A 66 1.04 8.40 -1.34
N SER A 67 1.11 8.54 -2.66
CA SER A 67 0.83 9.80 -3.35
C SER A 67 -0.51 9.71 -4.06
N ILE A 68 -1.36 10.71 -3.88
CA ILE A 68 -2.70 10.82 -4.44
C ILE A 68 -2.76 12.09 -5.29
N PHE A 69 -3.10 11.93 -6.57
CA PHE A 69 -3.27 13.04 -7.50
C PHE A 69 -4.55 12.86 -8.31
N GLY A 70 -5.43 13.85 -8.33
CA GLY A 70 -6.69 13.73 -9.05
C GLY A 70 -7.65 14.89 -8.82
N THR A 71 -8.91 14.66 -9.11
CA THR A 71 -9.99 15.63 -8.95
C THR A 71 -11.20 14.98 -8.29
N SER A 72 -11.85 15.69 -7.37
CA SER A 72 -13.19 15.36 -6.88
C SER A 72 -14.21 16.27 -7.55
N VAL A 73 -15.18 15.69 -8.26
CA VAL A 73 -16.18 16.43 -9.07
C VAL A 73 -17.60 16.10 -8.62
N SER A 74 -18.53 17.06 -8.65
CA SER A 74 -19.93 16.78 -8.35
C SER A 74 -20.55 15.88 -9.43
N ALA A 75 -21.09 14.74 -9.03
CA ALA A 75 -21.73 13.73 -9.88
C ALA A 75 -23.11 14.15 -10.39
N ARG A 76 -23.72 15.23 -9.86
CA ARG A 76 -25.09 15.66 -10.19
C ARG A 76 -25.20 16.74 -11.27
N GLN A 77 -24.09 17.33 -11.70
CA GLN A 77 -24.17 18.50 -12.60
C GLN A 77 -23.65 18.20 -14.02
N PRO A 78 -24.36 18.64 -15.07
CA PRO A 78 -23.94 18.46 -16.47
C PRO A 78 -22.70 19.28 -16.84
N SER A 79 -22.30 20.26 -16.01
CA SER A 79 -20.95 20.82 -16.01
C SER A 79 -20.37 20.78 -14.60
N PRO A 80 -19.12 20.32 -14.41
CA PRO A 80 -18.50 20.25 -13.09
C PRO A 80 -18.10 21.66 -12.63
N ILE A 81 -18.95 22.32 -11.84
CA ILE A 81 -18.67 23.66 -11.31
C ILE A 81 -17.76 23.57 -10.06
N ASN A 82 -17.89 22.49 -9.29
CA ASN A 82 -17.09 22.25 -8.09
C ASN A 82 -16.11 21.11 -8.35
N THR A 83 -14.86 21.47 -8.66
CA THR A 83 -13.75 20.53 -8.82
C THR A 83 -12.71 20.79 -7.74
N HIS A 84 -12.60 19.89 -6.76
CA HIS A 84 -11.48 19.95 -5.82
C HIS A 84 -10.29 19.23 -6.47
N LEU A 85 -9.20 19.95 -6.70
CA LEU A 85 -7.93 19.34 -7.03
C LEU A 85 -7.38 18.65 -5.78
N VAL A 86 -6.92 17.41 -5.95
CA VAL A 86 -6.28 16.60 -4.91
C VAL A 86 -4.83 16.40 -5.33
N ASN A 87 -3.90 16.79 -4.46
CA ASN A 87 -2.47 16.57 -4.65
C ASN A 87 -1.82 16.41 -3.27
N ARG A 88 -1.72 15.17 -2.80
CA ARG A 88 -1.30 14.87 -1.43
C ARG A 88 -0.34 13.71 -1.36
N ASP A 89 0.57 13.80 -0.39
CA ASP A 89 1.43 12.70 0.01
C ASP A 89 1.11 12.28 1.45
N ILE A 90 1.10 10.98 1.67
CA ILE A 90 0.91 10.35 2.96
C ILE A 90 2.17 9.57 3.26
N THR A 91 2.90 10.00 4.29
CA THR A 91 4.13 9.33 4.72
C THR A 91 3.92 8.56 6.02
N PHE A 92 4.58 7.41 6.10
CA PHE A 92 4.55 6.52 7.27
C PHE A 92 5.75 5.60 7.26
N THR A 93 6.01 4.92 8.38
CA THR A 93 7.01 3.85 8.48
C THR A 93 6.32 2.52 8.74
N VAL A 94 6.83 1.44 8.11
CA VAL A 94 6.39 0.08 8.44
C VAL A 94 7.09 -0.38 9.72
N LEU A 95 6.32 -0.53 10.80
CA LEU A 95 6.82 -0.97 12.11
C LEU A 95 7.05 -2.48 12.14
N SER A 96 6.11 -3.25 11.59
CA SER A 96 6.23 -4.69 11.48
C SER A 96 5.39 -5.22 10.32
N ARG A 97 5.61 -6.49 9.97
CA ARG A 97 4.88 -7.16 8.90
C ARG A 97 4.51 -8.58 9.33
N ASN A 98 3.26 -8.95 9.09
CA ASN A 98 2.78 -10.32 9.24
C ASN A 98 2.14 -10.78 7.92
N LYS A 99 2.87 -11.60 7.15
CA LYS A 99 2.43 -12.09 5.83
C LYS A 99 2.06 -10.93 4.87
N SER A 100 0.77 -10.70 4.65
CA SER A 100 0.23 -9.65 3.77
C SER A 100 -0.02 -8.34 4.52
N ASP A 101 -0.01 -8.36 5.84
CA ASP A 101 -0.36 -7.21 6.67
C ASP A 101 0.89 -6.41 7.04
N PHE A 102 0.83 -5.11 6.80
CA PHE A 102 1.82 -4.12 7.18
C PHE A 102 1.26 -3.30 8.34
N TYR A 103 1.96 -3.28 9.46
CA TYR A 103 1.60 -2.45 10.62
C TYR A 103 2.40 -1.16 10.54
N LEU A 104 1.71 -0.04 10.54
CA LEU A 104 2.23 1.27 10.21
C LEU A 104 2.43 2.11 11.48
N SER A 105 3.35 3.06 11.40
CA SER A 105 3.39 4.19 12.33
C SER A 105 2.19 5.10 12.11
N ASP A 106 2.08 6.14 12.93
CA ASP A 106 1.20 7.26 12.63
C ASP A 106 1.51 7.81 11.23
N MET A 107 0.45 8.12 10.50
CA MET A 107 0.51 8.64 9.14
C MET A 107 0.54 10.16 9.17
N LYS A 108 1.36 10.74 8.30
CA LYS A 108 1.41 12.19 8.10
C LYS A 108 0.94 12.52 6.69
N THR A 109 -0.14 13.30 6.62
CA THR A 109 -0.66 13.84 5.36
C THR A 109 -0.01 15.20 5.07
N THR A 110 0.44 15.40 3.84
CA THR A 110 0.99 16.65 3.34
C THR A 110 0.24 17.06 2.08
N ALA A 111 -0.42 18.22 2.11
CA ALA A 111 -1.04 18.82 0.94
C ALA A 111 -0.01 19.63 0.14
N HIS A 112 -0.09 19.54 -1.19
CA HIS A 112 0.77 20.28 -2.12
C HIS A 112 0.05 21.53 -2.66
N PRO A 113 0.79 22.49 -3.25
CA PRO A 113 0.19 23.68 -3.84
C PRO A 113 -0.92 23.34 -4.85
N GLY A 114 -2.04 24.05 -4.74
CA GLY A 114 -3.23 23.85 -5.58
C GLY A 114 -4.20 22.78 -5.05
N ASP A 115 -3.82 22.00 -4.04
CA ASP A 115 -4.78 21.14 -3.34
C ASP A 115 -5.87 22.00 -2.69
N SER A 116 -7.12 21.59 -2.90
CA SER A 116 -8.32 22.29 -2.44
C SER A 116 -9.28 21.37 -1.70
N MET A 117 -8.84 20.15 -1.37
CA MET A 117 -9.57 19.20 -0.55
C MET A 117 -9.31 19.51 0.92
N THR A 118 -10.28 19.25 1.80
CA THR A 118 -10.06 19.42 3.25
C THR A 118 -9.28 18.23 3.83
N GLU A 119 -8.63 18.42 4.98
CA GLU A 119 -7.96 17.30 5.70
C GLU A 119 -8.94 16.18 6.05
N THR A 120 -10.17 16.51 6.47
CA THR A 120 -11.19 15.54 6.84
C THR A 120 -11.60 14.67 5.65
N GLU A 121 -11.82 15.27 4.47
CA GLU A 121 -12.12 14.52 3.24
C GLU A 121 -10.94 13.64 2.81
N ALA A 122 -9.71 14.15 2.92
CA ALA A 122 -8.51 13.39 2.58
C ALA A 122 -8.30 12.20 3.53
N SER A 123 -8.54 12.37 4.83
CA SER A 123 -8.54 11.26 5.79
C SER A 123 -9.61 10.22 5.45
N GLY A 124 -10.84 10.66 5.17
CA GLY A 124 -11.92 9.76 4.73
C GLY A 124 -11.53 8.94 3.50
N LEU A 125 -10.91 9.58 2.50
CA LEU A 125 -10.42 8.91 1.28
C LEU A 125 -9.43 7.81 1.59
N LEU A 126 -8.47 8.07 2.49
CA LEU A 126 -7.47 7.08 2.88
C LEU A 126 -8.09 5.89 3.61
N PHE A 127 -9.04 6.14 4.51
CA PHE A 127 -9.75 5.07 5.22
C PHE A 127 -10.56 4.21 4.24
N ASP A 128 -11.32 4.81 3.34
CA ASP A 128 -12.14 4.08 2.37
C ASP A 128 -11.30 3.26 1.39
N MET A 129 -10.14 3.79 0.98
CA MET A 129 -9.28 3.15 -0.02
C MET A 129 -8.40 2.02 0.52
N PHE A 130 -7.99 2.14 1.79
CA PHE A 130 -6.94 1.28 2.33
C PHE A 130 -7.35 0.52 3.58
N ASP A 131 -8.54 0.78 4.13
CA ASP A 131 -9.05 0.17 5.37
C ASP A 131 -7.99 0.17 6.48
N LEU A 132 -7.59 1.38 6.85
CA LEU A 132 -6.49 1.66 7.78
C LEU A 132 -6.87 1.42 9.25
N GLU A 133 -7.86 0.57 9.51
CA GLU A 133 -8.23 0.16 10.85
C GLU A 133 -7.01 -0.41 11.60
N ASN A 134 -6.77 0.10 12.81
CA ASN A 134 -5.65 -0.29 13.66
C ASN A 134 -4.25 -0.03 13.06
N ASN A 135 -4.11 1.01 12.21
CA ASN A 135 -2.85 1.34 11.52
C ASN A 135 -2.29 0.14 10.74
N ARG A 136 -3.18 -0.64 10.11
CA ARG A 136 -2.84 -1.83 9.35
C ARG A 136 -3.16 -1.61 7.88
N LEU A 137 -2.28 -2.11 7.02
CA LEU A 137 -2.48 -2.11 5.57
C LEU A 137 -2.28 -3.52 5.04
N THR A 138 -3.34 -4.12 4.50
CA THR A 138 -3.28 -5.48 3.93
C THR A 138 -2.97 -5.39 2.44
N VAL A 139 -1.85 -5.97 2.03
CA VAL A 139 -1.39 -5.97 0.63
C VAL A 139 -1.09 -7.38 0.16
N ARG A 140 -1.81 -7.82 -0.86
CA ARG A 140 -1.54 -9.08 -1.57
C ARG A 140 -0.76 -8.79 -2.85
N ARG A 141 0.32 -9.55 -3.03
CA ARG A 141 1.20 -9.42 -4.19
C ARG A 141 0.86 -10.47 -5.26
N TYR A 142 0.68 -10.00 -6.48
CA TYR A 142 0.57 -10.80 -7.69
C TYR A 142 1.79 -10.52 -8.60
N LEU A 143 1.84 -11.19 -9.77
CA LEU A 143 2.98 -11.11 -10.67
C LEU A 143 3.27 -9.67 -11.14
N ASN A 144 2.22 -8.95 -11.53
CA ASN A 144 2.27 -7.60 -12.10
C ASN A 144 1.43 -6.57 -11.32
N ALA A 145 0.83 -6.95 -10.21
CA ALA A 145 -0.11 -6.10 -9.47
C ALA A 145 0.02 -6.29 -7.96
N PHE A 146 -0.45 -5.29 -7.23
CA PHE A 146 -0.72 -5.39 -5.80
C PHE A 146 -2.19 -5.07 -5.55
N VAL A 147 -2.80 -5.81 -4.65
CA VAL A 147 -4.19 -5.67 -4.25
C VAL A 147 -4.21 -5.27 -2.78
N PHE A 148 -4.86 -4.15 -2.50
CA PHE A 148 -5.08 -3.60 -1.17
C PHE A 148 -6.46 -3.98 -0.65
N GLY A 149 -6.53 -4.30 0.63
CA GLY A 149 -7.73 -4.78 1.31
C GLY A 149 -7.86 -6.32 1.29
N ASP A 150 -8.94 -6.80 1.91
CA ASP A 150 -9.23 -8.22 2.06
C ASP A 150 -9.91 -8.83 0.81
N VAL A 151 -9.69 -10.12 0.57
CA VAL A 151 -10.36 -10.86 -0.51
C VAL A 151 -11.56 -11.58 0.09
N PRO A 152 -12.76 -11.49 -0.51
CA PRO A 152 -13.02 -11.20 -1.93
C PRO A 152 -13.31 -9.75 -2.32
N LEU A 153 -13.19 -8.77 -1.42
CA LEU A 153 -13.58 -7.38 -1.66
C LEU A 153 -12.35 -6.45 -1.68
N PRO A 154 -11.57 -6.43 -2.79
CA PRO A 154 -10.41 -5.55 -2.89
C PRO A 154 -10.87 -4.09 -2.91
N LEU A 155 -10.16 -3.23 -2.18
CA LEU A 155 -10.44 -1.79 -2.11
C LEU A 155 -9.71 -1.04 -3.23
N PHE A 156 -8.47 -1.43 -3.50
CA PHE A 156 -7.65 -0.81 -4.51
C PHE A 156 -6.69 -1.80 -5.16
N ILE A 157 -6.52 -1.71 -6.48
CA ILE A 157 -5.58 -2.53 -7.24
C ILE A 157 -4.64 -1.59 -8.00
N CYS A 158 -3.34 -1.80 -7.87
CA CYS A 158 -2.33 -1.04 -8.60
C CYS A 158 -1.41 -1.98 -9.39
N VAL A 159 -0.91 -1.48 -10.51
CA VAL A 159 0.03 -2.19 -11.37
C VAL A 159 1.45 -1.87 -10.90
N LYS A 160 2.28 -2.92 -10.79
CA LYS A 160 3.69 -2.79 -10.40
C LYS A 160 4.41 -1.85 -11.37
N LYS A 161 5.13 -0.85 -10.84
CA LYS A 161 6.00 0.01 -11.65
C LYS A 161 7.21 -0.80 -12.14
N ARG A 162 7.55 -0.64 -13.42
CA ARG A 162 8.74 -1.26 -14.03
C ARG A 162 10.00 -0.55 -13.58
#